data_AF-A0A291RCW4-F1
#
_entry.id   AF-A0A291RCW4-F1
#
_cell.length_a   1.000
_cell.length_b   1.000
_cell.length_c   1.000
_cell.angle_alpha   90.00
_cell.angle_beta   90.00
_cell.angle_gamma   90.00
#
_symmetry.space_group_name_H-M   'P 1'
#
loop_
_entity.id
_entity.type
_entity.pdbx_description
1 polymer ?
#
loop_
_entity_poly.entity_id
_entity_poly.type
_entity_poly.pdbx_seq_one_letter_code
_entity_poly.pdbx_strand_id
1 'polypeptide(L)'
;MTFWSIDSIDPADPEQRFLPALQAIPIMGRTPIIFPEPIARAISKHLTEAGCPPMDASLAVKKFQRPYRGEQTVFNPAGQWVDIDAPEPEPVVIQDPAAMTVREREAQVERLRYLGYRINDPEPATPTAKVVDTLDTPPRFDPAAHSVREVNTYLRELGEDDPLERRRVLHAERQGKGRNGILKRHQKEGA
;
A
#
# COMPACT_ATOMS: atom_id res chain seq x y z
N MET A 1 13.74 16.18 -18.15
CA MET A 1 14.72 16.07 -19.25
C MET A 1 15.46 14.76 -19.07
N THR A 2 15.31 13.85 -20.03
CA THR A 2 15.73 12.44 -19.92
C THR A 2 17.15 12.26 -20.46
N PHE A 3 17.86 11.22 -20.01
CA PHE A 3 19.17 10.84 -20.55
C PHE A 3 19.11 10.56 -22.06
N TRP A 4 20.19 10.86 -22.77
CA TRP A 4 20.32 10.53 -24.19
C TRP A 4 21.04 9.19 -24.34
N SER A 5 20.48 8.29 -25.15
CA SER A 5 21.09 7.01 -25.51
C SER A 5 21.20 6.88 -27.01
N ILE A 6 22.11 6.04 -27.49
CA ILE A 6 22.28 5.76 -28.93
C ILE A 6 20.94 5.30 -29.55
N ASP A 7 20.17 4.49 -28.84
CA ASP A 7 18.87 3.98 -29.33
C ASP A 7 17.75 5.03 -29.37
N SER A 8 17.91 6.17 -28.68
CA SER A 8 16.87 7.20 -28.57
C SER A 8 17.14 8.44 -29.42
N ILE A 9 18.28 8.50 -30.10
CA ILE A 9 18.68 9.63 -30.96
C ILE A 9 18.62 9.25 -32.43
N ASP A 10 18.43 10.25 -33.29
CA ASP A 10 18.66 10.09 -34.73
C ASP A 10 20.16 10.27 -35.06
N PRO A 11 20.89 9.23 -35.48
CA PRO A 11 22.31 9.34 -35.82
C PRO A 11 22.57 10.09 -37.13
N ALA A 12 21.54 10.38 -37.94
CA ALA A 12 21.65 11.19 -39.15
C ALA A 12 21.45 12.69 -38.87
N ASP A 13 20.81 13.05 -37.75
CA ASP A 13 20.63 14.44 -37.34
C ASP A 13 21.92 15.01 -36.72
N PRO A 14 22.55 16.04 -37.32
CA PRO A 14 23.77 16.64 -36.78
C PRO A 14 23.60 17.18 -35.35
N GLU A 15 22.41 17.62 -34.96
CA GLU A 15 22.15 18.12 -33.60
C GLU A 15 22.00 17.01 -32.55
N GLN A 16 21.78 15.76 -32.97
CA GLN A 16 21.52 14.65 -32.05
C GLN A 16 22.64 13.63 -31.97
N ARG A 17 23.36 13.42 -33.08
CA ARG A 17 24.37 12.37 -33.26
C ARG A 17 25.35 12.20 -32.10
N PHE A 18 25.75 13.27 -31.43
CA PHE A 18 26.72 13.22 -30.33
C PHE A 18 26.11 13.45 -28.94
N LEU A 19 24.80 13.66 -28.81
CA LEU A 19 24.15 13.89 -27.51
C LEU A 19 24.47 12.81 -26.47
N PRO A 20 24.46 11.49 -26.79
CA PRO A 20 24.77 10.45 -25.80
C PRO A 20 26.18 10.55 -25.21
N ALA A 21 27.13 11.16 -25.93
CA ALA A 21 28.50 11.39 -25.46
C ALA A 21 28.66 12.68 -24.66
N LEU A 22 27.71 13.61 -24.75
CA LEU A 22 27.78 14.94 -24.13
C LEU A 22 27.12 15.00 -22.74
N GLN A 23 26.81 13.86 -22.13
CA GLN A 23 26.27 13.80 -20.77
C GLN A 23 27.37 13.48 -19.75
N ALA A 24 27.38 14.19 -18.63
CA ALA A 24 28.28 13.99 -17.50
C ALA A 24 29.78 13.80 -17.87
N ILE A 25 30.33 14.67 -18.70
CA ILE A 25 31.73 14.57 -19.14
C ILE A 25 32.68 14.79 -17.93
N PRO A 26 33.63 13.87 -17.66
CA PRO A 26 34.61 14.06 -16.60
C PRO A 26 35.71 15.04 -17.07
N ILE A 27 35.97 16.11 -16.33
CA ILE A 27 37.03 17.09 -16.68
C ILE A 27 38.10 17.16 -15.59
N MET A 28 37.76 17.62 -14.38
CA MET A 28 38.66 17.58 -13.22
C MET A 28 37.85 17.56 -11.91
N GLY A 29 38.24 16.69 -10.97
CA GLY A 29 37.57 16.55 -9.67
C GLY A 29 36.38 15.59 -9.71
N ARG A 30 35.43 15.78 -8.78
CA ARG A 30 34.27 14.89 -8.59
C ARG A 30 33.01 15.30 -9.34
N THR A 31 32.99 16.50 -9.94
CA THR A 31 31.78 17.04 -10.57
C THR A 31 31.93 17.00 -12.09
N PRO A 32 31.07 16.28 -12.82
CA PRO A 32 31.11 16.25 -14.26
C PRO A 32 30.55 17.55 -14.87
N ILE A 33 30.91 17.85 -16.12
CA ILE A 33 30.21 18.87 -16.91
C ILE A 33 28.87 18.32 -17.34
N ILE A 34 27.86 19.15 -17.14
CA ILE A 34 26.51 18.92 -17.59
C ILE A 34 26.17 20.03 -18.58
N PHE A 35 25.72 19.63 -19.77
CA PHE A 35 25.23 20.57 -20.78
C PHE A 35 23.69 20.58 -20.79
N PRO A 36 23.06 21.76 -20.67
CA PRO A 36 21.66 21.92 -21.06
C PRO A 36 21.45 21.52 -22.54
N GLU A 37 20.25 21.03 -22.88
CA GLU A 37 19.95 20.49 -24.23
C GLU A 37 20.39 21.41 -25.37
N PRO A 38 20.04 22.72 -25.35
CA PRO A 38 20.33 23.59 -26.48
C PRO A 38 21.84 23.71 -26.74
N ILE A 39 22.65 23.68 -25.68
CA ILE A 39 24.11 23.75 -25.78
C ILE A 39 24.66 22.42 -26.29
N ALA A 40 24.17 21.30 -25.78
CA ALA A 40 24.59 19.97 -26.24
C ALA A 40 24.29 19.75 -27.74
N ARG A 41 23.11 20.19 -28.20
CA ARG A 41 22.73 20.16 -29.62
C ARG A 41 23.64 21.02 -30.49
N ALA A 42 23.94 22.24 -30.04
CA ALA A 42 24.86 23.13 -30.74
C ALA A 42 26.28 22.52 -30.85
N ILE A 43 26.77 21.88 -29.79
CA ILE A 43 28.07 21.18 -29.79
C ILE A 43 28.02 19.97 -30.73
N SER A 44 26.96 19.16 -30.70
CA SER A 44 26.79 18.00 -31.61
C SER A 44 26.85 18.44 -33.07
N LYS A 45 26.13 19.51 -33.41
CA LYS A 45 26.15 20.09 -34.76
C LYS A 45 27.55 20.55 -35.14
N HIS A 46 28.22 21.27 -34.25
CA HIS A 46 29.59 21.74 -34.46
C HIS A 46 30.57 20.59 -34.72
N LEU A 47 30.52 19.51 -33.92
CA LEU A 47 31.36 18.32 -34.12
C LEU A 47 31.09 17.65 -35.47
N THR A 48 29.82 17.59 -35.87
CA THR A 48 29.44 17.05 -37.18
C THR A 48 29.99 17.91 -38.32
N GLU A 49 29.82 19.24 -38.25
CA GLU A 49 30.35 20.18 -39.24
C GLU A 49 31.89 20.22 -39.27
N ALA A 50 32.54 19.94 -38.14
CA ALA A 50 34.00 19.78 -38.04
C ALA A 50 34.53 18.46 -38.65
N GLY A 51 33.63 17.59 -39.13
CA GLY A 51 34.01 16.33 -39.78
C GLY A 51 34.25 15.17 -38.81
N CYS A 52 33.80 15.27 -37.55
CA CYS A 52 33.87 14.13 -36.65
C CYS A 52 32.98 12.98 -37.19
N PRO A 53 33.51 11.74 -37.26
CA PRO A 53 32.72 10.61 -37.71
C PRO A 53 31.57 10.33 -36.72
N PRO A 54 30.44 9.77 -37.19
CA PRO A 54 29.37 9.27 -36.31
C PRO A 54 29.92 8.37 -35.21
N MET A 55 29.25 8.39 -34.05
CA MET A 55 29.57 7.46 -32.97
C MET A 55 29.38 6.01 -33.44
N ASP A 56 30.44 5.21 -33.34
CA ASP A 56 30.41 3.77 -33.58
C ASP A 56 30.46 3.04 -32.23
N ALA A 57 29.37 2.36 -31.88
CA ALA A 57 29.27 1.62 -30.62
C ALA A 57 30.32 0.50 -30.50
N SER A 58 30.81 -0.06 -31.61
CA SER A 58 31.83 -1.11 -31.60
C SER A 58 33.22 -0.60 -31.20
N LEU A 59 33.47 0.71 -31.33
CA LEU A 59 34.71 1.37 -30.94
C LEU A 59 34.65 1.97 -29.52
N ALA A 60 33.48 1.94 -28.89
CA ALA A 60 33.30 2.51 -27.56
C ALA A 60 34.05 1.68 -26.50
N VAL A 61 34.94 2.32 -25.76
CA VAL A 61 35.65 1.71 -24.61
C VAL A 61 34.94 1.97 -23.27
N LYS A 62 33.97 2.89 -23.26
CA LYS A 62 33.23 3.32 -22.08
C LYS A 62 31.74 3.42 -22.38
N LYS A 63 30.94 3.23 -21.34
CA LYS A 63 29.49 3.45 -21.36
C LYS A 63 29.07 4.46 -20.29
N PHE A 64 27.98 5.17 -20.57
CA PHE A 64 27.36 6.04 -19.57
C PHE A 64 26.51 5.21 -18.62
N GLN A 65 26.84 5.26 -17.34
CA GLN A 65 26.07 4.67 -16.26
C GLN A 65 25.22 5.76 -15.60
N ARG A 66 23.91 5.50 -15.54
CA ARG A 66 22.93 6.41 -14.93
C ARG A 66 23.18 6.54 -13.42
N PRO A 67 22.76 7.65 -12.79
CA PRO A 67 22.83 7.81 -11.34
C PRO A 67 22.17 6.62 -10.60
N TYR A 68 22.89 6.02 -9.67
CA TYR A 68 22.35 4.90 -8.87
C TYR A 68 21.20 5.33 -7.93
N ARG A 69 21.14 6.63 -7.59
CA ARG A 69 20.15 7.22 -6.68
C ARG A 69 19.84 8.66 -7.09
N GLY A 70 18.66 9.11 -6.67
CA GLY A 70 18.19 10.49 -6.88
C GLY A 70 17.46 10.63 -8.20
N GLU A 71 17.34 11.88 -8.65
CA GLU A 71 16.63 12.21 -9.87
C GLU A 71 17.28 11.58 -11.10
N GLN A 72 16.49 10.91 -11.93
CA GLN A 72 16.96 10.27 -13.16
C GLN A 72 16.96 11.26 -14.33
N THR A 73 17.83 12.28 -14.25
CA THR A 73 17.96 13.34 -15.26
C THR A 73 19.43 13.62 -15.58
N VAL A 74 19.69 14.24 -16.74
CA VAL A 74 21.04 14.67 -17.15
C VAL A 74 21.70 15.65 -16.17
N PHE A 75 20.91 16.30 -15.31
CA PHE A 75 21.39 17.25 -14.30
C PHE A 75 21.85 16.59 -13.00
N ASN A 76 21.66 15.29 -12.85
CA ASN A 76 22.17 14.58 -11.69
C ASN A 76 23.68 14.27 -11.88
N PRO A 77 24.57 14.86 -11.05
CA PRO A 77 26.01 14.71 -11.21
C PRO A 77 26.54 13.33 -10.81
N ALA A 78 25.67 12.44 -10.28
CA ALA A 78 26.03 11.06 -9.97
C ALA A 78 26.01 10.13 -11.21
N GLY A 79 25.63 10.63 -12.38
CA GLY A 79 25.85 9.92 -13.65
C GLY A 79 27.33 9.92 -14.00
N GLN A 80 27.85 8.80 -14.49
CA GLN A 80 29.29 8.62 -14.72
C GLN A 80 29.59 7.79 -15.96
N TRP A 81 30.76 8.02 -16.56
CA TRP A 81 31.31 7.17 -17.61
C TRP A 81 32.19 6.09 -16.98
N VAL A 82 31.79 4.83 -17.17
CA VAL A 82 32.50 3.64 -16.68
C VAL A 82 33.03 2.83 -17.86
N ASP A 83 33.92 1.88 -17.59
CA ASP A 83 34.39 0.94 -18.61
C ASP A 83 33.21 0.15 -19.20
N ILE A 84 33.31 -0.23 -20.48
CA ILE A 84 32.18 -0.85 -21.21
C ILE A 84 31.68 -2.14 -20.53
N ASP A 85 32.60 -2.91 -19.95
CA ASP A 85 32.31 -4.17 -19.25
C ASP A 85 31.99 -4.00 -17.77
N ALA A 86 31.97 -2.76 -17.26
CA ALA A 86 31.64 -2.52 -15.86
C ALA A 86 30.23 -3.05 -15.55
N PRO A 87 30.04 -3.77 -14.43
CA PRO A 87 28.73 -4.31 -14.08
C PRO A 87 27.71 -3.18 -13.88
N GLU A 88 26.45 -3.46 -14.22
CA GLU A 88 25.37 -2.54 -13.88
C GLU A 88 25.24 -2.43 -12.35
N PRO A 89 24.94 -1.24 -11.81
CA PRO A 89 24.82 -1.07 -10.39
C PRO A 89 23.56 -1.78 -9.90
N GLU A 90 23.62 -2.36 -8.70
CA GLU A 90 22.45 -2.98 -8.11
C GLU A 90 21.31 -1.96 -7.98
N PRO A 91 20.09 -2.28 -8.47
CA PRO A 91 18.96 -1.38 -8.34
C PRO A 91 18.68 -1.09 -6.87
N VAL A 92 18.60 0.19 -6.52
CA VAL A 92 18.16 0.59 -5.19
C VAL A 92 16.66 0.35 -5.10
N VAL A 93 16.26 -0.72 -4.41
CA VAL A 93 14.86 -1.04 -4.15
C VAL A 93 14.39 -0.20 -2.98
N ILE A 94 13.37 0.63 -3.21
CA ILE A 94 12.66 1.32 -2.13
C ILE A 94 11.88 0.24 -1.37
N GLN A 95 12.06 0.19 -0.05
CA GLN A 95 11.32 -0.77 0.78
C GLN A 95 9.82 -0.51 0.64
N ASP A 96 9.06 -1.57 0.35
CA ASP A 96 7.60 -1.52 0.32
C ASP A 96 7.05 -1.57 1.75
N PRO A 97 6.38 -0.50 2.25
CA PRO A 97 5.80 -0.50 3.59
C PRO A 97 4.76 -1.61 3.80
N ALA A 98 4.10 -2.09 2.75
CA ALA A 98 3.10 -3.16 2.85
C ALA A 98 3.75 -4.51 3.20
N ALA A 99 4.97 -4.76 2.73
CA ALA A 99 5.74 -5.97 3.02
C ALA A 99 6.38 -5.96 4.41
N MET A 100 6.39 -4.82 5.11
CA MET A 100 6.98 -4.66 6.43
C MET A 100 6.04 -5.11 7.55
N THR A 101 6.62 -5.48 8.70
CA THR A 101 5.83 -5.70 9.91
C THR A 101 5.26 -4.38 10.45
N VAL A 102 4.24 -4.47 11.30
CA VAL A 102 3.62 -3.29 11.94
C VAL A 102 4.66 -2.46 12.69
N ARG A 103 5.52 -3.12 13.47
CA ARG A 103 6.55 -2.45 14.28
C ARG A 103 7.60 -1.72 13.43
N GLU A 104 7.99 -2.30 12.31
CA GLU A 104 8.96 -1.67 11.41
C GLU A 104 8.35 -0.45 10.69
N ARG A 105 7.07 -0.52 10.31
CA ARG A 105 6.34 0.63 9.77
C ARG A 105 6.25 1.77 10.79
N GLU A 106 5.89 1.46 12.04
CA GLU A 106 5.85 2.44 13.12
C GLU A 106 7.21 3.10 13.33
N ALA A 107 8.30 2.31 13.32
CA ALA A 107 9.66 2.84 13.41
C ALA A 107 10.03 3.75 12.22
N GLN A 108 9.61 3.43 11.00
CA GLN A 108 9.80 4.31 9.84
C GLN A 108 9.01 5.61 9.97
N VAL A 109 7.75 5.56 10.40
CA VAL A 109 6.93 6.76 10.61
C VAL A 109 7.55 7.66 11.66
N GLU A 110 8.00 7.10 12.79
CA GLU A 110 8.72 7.87 13.83
C GLU A 110 10.02 8.46 13.29
N ARG A 111 10.77 7.72 12.46
CA ARG A 111 11.98 8.26 11.81
C ARG A 111 11.65 9.43 10.89
N LEU A 112 10.57 9.35 10.13
CA LEU A 112 10.11 10.44 9.26
C LEU A 112 9.64 11.65 10.07
N ARG A 113 8.92 11.45 11.18
CA ARG A 113 8.55 12.51 12.12
C ARG A 113 9.78 13.20 12.70
N TYR A 114 10.80 12.44 13.11
CA TYR A 114 12.08 12.97 13.58
C TYR A 114 12.80 13.82 12.51
N LEU A 115 12.69 13.46 11.24
CA LEU A 115 13.22 14.23 10.10
C LEU A 115 12.38 15.48 9.77
N GLY A 116 11.29 15.74 10.50
CA GLY A 116 10.45 16.93 10.36
C GLY A 116 9.24 16.76 9.44
N TYR A 117 8.96 15.55 8.95
CA TYR A 117 7.77 15.29 8.13
C TYR A 117 6.50 15.25 9.00
N ARG A 118 5.45 15.94 8.57
CA ARG A 118 4.12 15.91 9.23
C ARG A 118 3.30 14.76 8.64
N ILE A 119 3.22 13.66 9.37
CA ILE A 119 2.42 12.48 9.01
C ILE A 119 1.19 12.44 9.92
N ASN A 120 0.02 12.59 9.32
CA ASN A 120 -1.26 12.48 10.03
C ASN A 120 -1.43 11.05 10.56
N ASP A 121 -2.03 10.93 11.74
CA ASP A 121 -2.41 9.62 12.27
C ASP A 121 -3.48 8.98 11.37
N PRO A 122 -3.48 7.64 11.24
CA PRO A 122 -4.51 6.95 10.48
C PRO A 122 -5.89 7.26 11.05
N GLU A 123 -6.87 7.46 10.17
CA GLU A 123 -8.24 7.66 10.60
C GLU A 123 -8.73 6.45 11.41
N PRO A 124 -9.37 6.67 12.57
CA PRO A 124 -9.88 5.58 13.38
C PRO A 124 -10.91 4.80 12.56
N ALA A 125 -10.75 3.47 12.51
CA ALA A 125 -11.70 2.61 11.81
C ALA A 125 -13.11 2.86 12.38
N THR A 126 -14.07 3.12 11.49
CA THR A 126 -15.46 3.28 11.91
C THR A 126 -15.94 1.98 12.56
N PRO A 127 -16.42 2.00 13.81
CA PRO A 127 -16.96 0.80 14.44
C PRO A 127 -18.11 0.24 13.60
N THR A 128 -17.91 -0.91 12.96
CA THR A 128 -18.93 -1.60 12.15
C THR A 128 -19.83 -2.51 12.97
N ALA A 129 -19.55 -2.62 14.28
CA ALA A 129 -20.37 -3.37 15.21
C ALA A 129 -21.77 -2.73 15.29
N LYS A 130 -22.73 -3.31 14.57
CA LYS A 130 -24.14 -3.05 14.79
C LYS A 130 -24.58 -3.84 16.02
N VAL A 131 -24.96 -3.13 17.07
CA VAL A 131 -25.76 -3.72 18.15
C VAL A 131 -27.10 -4.08 17.52
N VAL A 132 -27.28 -5.35 17.17
CA VAL A 132 -28.62 -5.88 16.91
C VAL A 132 -29.26 -6.02 18.28
N ASP A 133 -29.91 -4.95 18.74
CA ASP A 133 -30.83 -5.06 19.85
C ASP A 133 -31.94 -5.98 19.37
N THR A 134 -31.90 -7.25 19.80
CA THR A 134 -32.93 -8.24 19.44
C THR A 134 -34.29 -7.95 20.10
N LEU A 135 -34.54 -6.71 20.49
CA LEU A 135 -35.74 -6.24 21.17
C LEU A 135 -36.83 -5.73 20.22
N ASP A 136 -36.54 -5.45 18.95
CA ASP A 136 -37.52 -4.89 18.00
C ASP A 136 -37.85 -5.82 16.82
N THR A 137 -38.24 -7.07 17.09
CA THR A 137 -38.90 -7.96 16.11
C THR A 137 -39.77 -8.99 16.85
N PRO A 138 -41.01 -9.24 16.39
CA PRO A 138 -42.34 -8.97 17.01
C PRO A 138 -42.45 -9.18 18.55
N PRO A 139 -43.53 -8.74 19.23
CA PRO A 139 -43.65 -8.89 20.69
C PRO A 139 -43.44 -10.34 21.13
N ARG A 140 -42.27 -10.62 21.74
CA ARG A 140 -41.92 -11.92 22.28
C ARG A 140 -42.89 -12.28 23.41
N PHE A 141 -43.33 -13.53 23.45
CA PHE A 141 -44.34 -14.02 24.39
C PHE A 141 -44.00 -13.65 25.85
N ASP A 142 -44.87 -12.88 26.50
CA ASP A 142 -44.70 -12.50 27.92
C ASP A 142 -45.45 -13.48 28.82
N PRO A 143 -44.77 -14.38 29.55
CA PRO A 143 -45.46 -15.32 30.41
C PRO A 143 -46.26 -14.63 31.52
N ALA A 144 -45.91 -13.43 31.96
CA ALA A 144 -46.63 -12.72 33.02
C ALA A 144 -48.03 -12.26 32.58
N ALA A 145 -48.22 -11.96 31.29
CA ALA A 145 -49.49 -11.55 30.70
C ALA A 145 -50.46 -12.72 30.43
N HIS A 146 -49.98 -13.97 30.49
CA HIS A 146 -50.74 -15.16 30.12
C HIS A 146 -51.04 -16.08 31.33
N SER A 147 -52.07 -16.91 31.20
CA SER A 147 -52.44 -17.93 32.18
C SER A 147 -51.46 -19.12 32.19
N VAL A 148 -51.46 -19.90 33.28
CA VAL A 148 -50.60 -21.11 33.41
C VAL A 148 -50.83 -22.11 32.27
N ARG A 149 -52.06 -22.21 31.77
CA ARG A 149 -52.42 -23.10 30.66
C ARG A 149 -51.83 -22.61 29.35
N GLU A 150 -51.91 -21.32 29.07
CA GLU A 150 -51.39 -20.71 27.84
C GLU A 150 -49.86 -20.77 27.79
N VAL A 151 -49.18 -20.48 28.90
CA VAL A 151 -47.71 -20.59 28.98
C VAL A 151 -47.23 -22.03 28.76
N ASN A 152 -47.89 -23.01 29.38
CA ASN A 152 -47.56 -24.43 29.16
C ASN A 152 -47.88 -24.91 27.74
N THR A 153 -48.87 -24.30 27.08
CA THR A 153 -49.22 -24.62 25.69
C THR A 153 -48.16 -24.05 24.74
N TYR A 154 -47.78 -22.79 24.95
CA TYR A 154 -46.70 -22.12 24.21
C TYR A 154 -45.36 -22.87 24.35
N LEU A 155 -44.94 -23.21 25.57
CA LEU A 155 -43.69 -23.96 25.81
C LEU A 155 -43.71 -25.38 25.20
N ARG A 156 -44.89 -25.96 24.99
CA ARG A 156 -45.04 -27.26 24.33
C ARG A 156 -45.00 -27.12 22.81
N GLU A 157 -45.64 -26.10 22.26
CA GLU A 157 -45.65 -25.81 20.81
C GLU A 157 -44.28 -25.37 20.31
N LEU A 158 -43.50 -24.67 21.13
CA LEU A 158 -42.13 -24.29 20.82
C LEU A 158 -41.18 -25.49 20.67
N GLY A 159 -41.53 -26.65 21.24
CA GLY A 159 -40.75 -27.89 21.11
C GLY A 159 -39.28 -27.74 21.52
N GLU A 160 -38.41 -28.44 20.78
CA GLU A 160 -36.94 -28.28 20.81
C GLU A 160 -36.43 -27.30 19.73
N ASP A 161 -37.32 -26.74 18.92
CA ASP A 161 -36.98 -25.95 17.73
C ASP A 161 -36.36 -24.59 18.09
N ASP A 162 -36.67 -24.04 19.27
CA ASP A 162 -36.04 -22.82 19.80
C ASP A 162 -35.69 -22.94 21.30
N PRO A 163 -34.51 -23.50 21.63
CA PRO A 163 -34.08 -23.67 23.03
C PRO A 163 -33.77 -22.33 23.72
N LEU A 164 -33.50 -21.26 22.97
CA LEU A 164 -33.18 -19.94 23.52
C LEU A 164 -34.45 -19.24 24.01
N GLU A 165 -35.52 -19.26 23.22
CA GLU A 165 -36.81 -18.70 23.61
C GLU A 165 -37.43 -19.47 24.78
N ARG A 166 -37.30 -20.81 24.80
CA ARG A 166 -37.70 -21.65 25.94
C ARG A 166 -37.02 -21.21 27.23
N ARG A 167 -35.70 -21.03 27.19
CA ARG A 167 -34.91 -20.55 28.34
C ARG A 167 -35.29 -19.14 28.76
N ARG A 168 -35.54 -18.24 27.81
CA ARG A 168 -35.97 -16.87 28.08
C ARG A 168 -37.31 -16.84 28.82
N VAL A 169 -38.32 -17.58 28.34
CA VAL A 169 -39.66 -17.63 28.94
C VAL A 169 -39.61 -18.25 30.34
N LEU A 170 -38.86 -19.33 30.53
CA LEU A 170 -38.67 -19.92 31.86
C LEU A 170 -37.90 -18.99 32.81
N HIS A 171 -36.91 -18.25 32.31
CA HIS A 171 -36.20 -17.24 33.09
C HIS A 171 -37.11 -16.07 33.46
N ALA A 172 -37.91 -15.56 32.52
CA ALA A 172 -38.88 -14.50 32.76
C ALA A 172 -39.96 -14.94 33.77
N GLU A 173 -40.45 -16.18 33.70
CA GLU A 173 -41.40 -16.73 34.68
C GLU A 173 -40.76 -16.87 36.08
N ARG A 174 -39.47 -17.26 36.17
CA ARG A 174 -38.73 -17.33 37.45
C ARG A 174 -38.54 -15.96 38.09
N GLN A 175 -38.27 -14.92 37.29
CA GLN A 175 -38.08 -13.55 37.77
C GLN A 175 -39.41 -12.82 38.03
N GLY A 176 -40.49 -13.25 37.38
CA GLY A 176 -41.83 -12.66 37.53
C GLY A 176 -42.68 -13.37 38.58
N LYS A 177 -43.80 -13.99 38.14
CA LYS A 177 -44.83 -14.57 39.02
C LYS A 177 -44.42 -15.90 39.68
N GLY A 178 -43.37 -16.56 39.20
CA GLY A 178 -42.81 -17.75 39.83
C GLY A 178 -43.78 -18.93 39.96
N ARG A 179 -44.69 -19.14 39.00
CA ARG A 179 -45.80 -20.09 39.18
C ARG A 179 -45.32 -21.54 39.14
N ASN A 180 -45.53 -22.23 40.26
CA ASN A 180 -45.13 -23.63 40.47
C ASN A 180 -45.68 -24.61 39.42
N GLY A 181 -46.86 -24.35 38.85
CA GLY A 181 -47.48 -25.17 37.80
C GLY A 181 -46.76 -25.15 36.44
N ILE A 182 -45.84 -24.20 36.23
CA ILE A 182 -45.01 -24.08 35.02
C ILE A 182 -43.59 -24.56 35.35
N LEU A 183 -43.01 -24.00 36.43
CA LEU A 183 -41.62 -24.24 36.79
C LEU A 183 -41.34 -25.70 37.18
N LYS A 184 -42.20 -26.34 37.99
CA LYS A 184 -41.99 -27.75 38.40
C LYS A 184 -42.16 -28.73 37.23
N ARG A 185 -43.00 -28.38 36.26
CA ARG A 185 -43.27 -29.21 35.08
C ARG A 185 -42.06 -29.26 34.14
N HIS A 186 -41.33 -28.15 34.03
CA HIS A 186 -40.14 -28.00 33.18
C HIS A 186 -38.82 -28.08 33.97
N GLN A 187 -38.87 -28.47 35.25
CA GLN A 187 -37.68 -28.65 36.10
C GLN A 187 -36.95 -29.97 35.83
N LYS A 188 -37.63 -30.97 35.25
CA LYS A 188 -37.08 -32.31 34.96
C LYS A 188 -36.35 -32.42 33.62
N GLU A 189 -36.38 -31.40 32.77
CA GLU A 189 -35.78 -31.41 31.43
C GLU A 189 -34.41 -30.71 31.37
N GLY A 190 -33.81 -30.44 32.54
CA GLY A 190 -32.53 -29.75 32.69
C GLY A 190 -31.47 -30.56 33.43
N ALA A 191 -31.51 -31.89 33.29
CA ALA A 191 -30.45 -32.82 33.70
C ALA A 191 -29.99 -33.61 32.47
#